data_AF-A0A1V4T082-F1
#
_entry.id   AF-A0A1V4T082-F1
#
_cell.length_a   1.000
_cell.length_b   1.000
_cell.length_c   1.000
_cell.angle_alpha   90.00
_cell.angle_beta   90.00
_cell.angle_gamma   90.00
#
_symmetry.space_group_name_H-M   'P 1'
#
loop_
_entity.id
_entity.type
_entity.pdbx_description
1 polymer ?
#
loop_
_entity_poly.entity_id
_entity_poly.type
_entity_poly.pdbx_seq_one_letter_code
_entity_poly.pdbx_strand_id
1 'polypeptide(L)'
;GLGVFIYVMLDGFDLGIGLLFAFFEAKEDRDVMMNTIAPVWDGNETFLVLGGAALYGAFPVAYSTLLPANYLPLILMVVGLIFRGAAFELRAKAKRTRPAWDLAFIAGSALAALCQGIVLGSVLQGTQIAGGRFSGGSFDWLSPFSVLCGLGVWVTYAALGCGWLILKTEGELQR
;
A
#
# COMPACT_ATOMS: atom_id res chain seq x y z
N GLY A 1 7.87 9.33 14.01
CA GLY A 1 7.06 10.44 13.45
C GLY A 1 7.41 10.69 12.01
N LEU A 2 8.51 11.40 11.75
CA LEU A 2 8.88 11.88 10.41
C LEU A 2 9.17 10.76 9.38
N GLY A 3 9.81 9.65 9.78
CA GLY A 3 10.07 8.51 8.90
C GLY A 3 8.81 7.75 8.46
N VAL A 4 7.83 7.59 9.37
CA VAL A 4 6.52 6.98 9.03
C VAL A 4 5.73 7.90 8.11
N PHE A 5 5.80 9.22 8.33
CA PHE A 5 5.15 10.21 7.47
C PHE A 5 5.74 10.22 6.05
N ILE A 6 7.07 10.22 5.93
CA ILE A 6 7.75 10.14 4.62
C ILE A 6 7.43 8.82 3.92
N TYR A 7 7.41 7.70 4.65
CA TYR A 7 7.03 6.40 4.08
C TYR A 7 5.58 6.38 3.60
N VAL A 8 4.63 6.87 4.40
CA VAL A 8 3.21 6.98 4.02
C VAL A 8 3.02 7.92 2.83
N MET A 9 3.78 9.01 2.74
CA MET A 9 3.73 9.90 1.57
C MET A 9 4.31 9.23 0.32
N LEU A 10 5.48 8.60 0.43
CA LEU A 10 6.19 7.97 -0.70
C LEU A 10 5.44 6.75 -1.24
N ASP A 11 4.98 5.86 -0.36
CA ASP A 11 4.25 4.67 -0.76
C ASP A 11 2.79 5.00 -1.11
N GLY A 12 2.22 6.05 -0.50
CA GLY A 12 0.83 6.46 -0.70
C GLY A 12 0.50 6.98 -2.09
N PHE A 13 1.40 7.72 -2.74
CA PHE A 13 1.15 8.15 -4.12
C PHE A 13 1.24 6.98 -5.11
N ASP A 14 2.17 6.05 -4.91
CA ASP A 14 2.38 4.90 -5.81
C ASP A 14 1.21 3.92 -5.74
N LEU A 15 0.80 3.58 -4.51
CA LEU A 15 -0.41 2.78 -4.28
C LEU A 15 -1.66 3.51 -4.79
N GLY A 16 -1.75 4.82 -4.60
CA GLY A 16 -2.82 5.67 -5.12
C GLY A 16 -2.97 5.62 -6.64
N ILE A 17 -1.87 5.64 -7.38
CA ILE A 17 -1.88 5.49 -8.85
C ILE A 17 -2.37 4.11 -9.25
N GLY A 18 -2.03 3.07 -8.48
CA GLY A 18 -2.56 1.72 -8.65
C GLY A 18 -4.08 1.61 -8.48
N LEU A 19 -4.67 2.38 -7.54
CA LEU A 19 -6.13 2.49 -7.42
C LEU A 19 -6.75 3.23 -8.62
N LEU A 20 -6.13 4.34 -9.03
CA LEU A 20 -6.61 5.17 -10.14
C LEU A 20 -6.53 4.44 -11.49
N PHE A 21 -5.62 3.48 -11.60
CA PHE A 21 -5.45 2.62 -12.77
C PHE A 21 -6.76 1.90 -13.18
N ALA A 22 -7.67 1.67 -12.24
CA ALA A 22 -9.00 1.10 -12.51
C ALA A 22 -9.93 2.04 -13.28
N PHE A 23 -9.75 3.36 -13.14
CA PHE A 23 -10.64 4.38 -13.70
C PHE A 23 -10.23 4.85 -15.09
N PHE A 24 -8.96 4.66 -15.48
CA PHE A 24 -8.50 4.93 -16.83
C PHE A 24 -8.64 3.66 -17.67
N GLU A 25 -9.51 3.66 -18.69
CA GLU A 25 -9.69 2.49 -19.60
C GLU A 25 -8.77 2.55 -20.82
N ALA A 26 -8.29 3.75 -21.19
CA ALA A 26 -7.43 3.95 -22.35
C ALA A 26 -6.05 3.32 -22.12
N LYS A 27 -5.60 2.54 -23.10
CA LYS A 27 -4.35 1.79 -23.03
C LYS A 27 -3.12 2.71 -22.99
N GLU A 28 -3.17 3.83 -23.70
CA GLU A 28 -2.10 4.83 -23.76
C GLU A 28 -1.93 5.54 -22.41
N ASP A 29 -3.05 5.92 -21.79
CA ASP A 29 -3.09 6.52 -20.45
C ASP A 29 -2.47 5.60 -19.39
N ARG A 30 -2.86 4.32 -19.40
CA ARG A 30 -2.30 3.30 -18.50
C ARG A 30 -0.80 3.07 -18.71
N ASP A 31 -0.32 3.14 -19.95
CA ASP A 31 1.11 2.97 -20.25
C ASP A 31 1.90 4.22 -19.78
N VAL A 32 1.37 5.43 -19.94
CA VAL A 32 1.96 6.66 -19.42
C VAL A 32 2.00 6.63 -17.88
N MET A 33 0.88 6.31 -17.22
CA MET A 33 0.81 6.22 -15.76
C MET A 33 1.87 5.26 -15.21
N MET A 34 1.99 4.05 -15.77
CA MET A 34 3.00 3.09 -15.33
C MET A 34 4.44 3.58 -15.57
N ASN A 35 4.70 4.25 -16.68
CA ASN A 35 6.05 4.77 -16.95
C ASN A 35 6.46 5.87 -15.95
N THR A 36 5.51 6.63 -15.40
CA THR A 36 5.84 7.65 -14.39
C THR A 36 6.27 7.07 -13.05
N ILE A 37 5.77 5.88 -12.70
CA ILE A 37 6.00 5.23 -11.40
C ILE A 37 7.11 4.16 -11.44
N ALA A 38 7.39 3.59 -12.61
CA ALA A 38 8.45 2.59 -12.80
C ALA A 38 9.81 2.91 -12.12
N PRO A 39 10.35 4.14 -12.18
CA PRO A 39 11.64 4.43 -11.54
C PRO A 39 11.57 4.63 -10.02
N VAL A 40 10.38 4.85 -9.44
CA VAL A 40 10.22 5.18 -8.02
C VAL A 40 9.63 4.03 -7.20
N TRP A 41 8.85 3.16 -7.83
CA TRP A 41 8.19 2.01 -7.21
C TRP A 41 9.17 1.09 -6.44
N ASP A 42 10.28 0.69 -7.08
CA ASP A 42 11.27 -0.22 -6.47
C ASP A 42 11.94 0.39 -5.22
N GLY A 43 12.15 1.71 -5.26
CA GLY A 43 12.62 2.48 -4.10
C GLY A 43 11.62 2.48 -2.96
N ASN A 44 10.32 2.67 -3.26
CA ASN A 44 9.25 2.69 -2.25
C ASN A 44 9.12 1.35 -1.52
N GLU A 45 9.22 0.21 -2.22
CA GLU A 45 9.20 -1.11 -1.58
C GLU A 45 10.40 -1.32 -0.66
N THR A 46 11.56 -0.82 -1.05
CA THR A 46 12.76 -0.84 -0.20
C THR A 46 12.54 -0.05 1.10
N PHE A 47 11.85 1.10 1.04
CA PHE A 47 11.54 1.89 2.23
C PHE A 47 10.64 1.14 3.23
N LEU A 48 9.67 0.34 2.76
CA LEU A 48 8.86 -0.52 3.64
C LEU A 48 9.76 -1.50 4.40
N VAL A 49 10.63 -2.21 3.68
CA VAL A 49 11.52 -3.23 4.25
C VAL A 49 12.49 -2.60 5.26
N LEU A 50 13.07 -1.45 4.91
CA LEU A 50 13.92 -0.67 5.80
C LEU A 50 13.15 -0.19 7.04
N GLY A 51 11.89 0.22 6.88
CA GLY A 51 11.02 0.60 8.00
C GLY A 51 10.81 -0.56 8.98
N GLY A 52 10.57 -1.77 8.48
CA GLY A 52 10.47 -2.98 9.29
C GLY A 52 11.77 -3.34 10.01
N ALA A 53 12.90 -3.31 9.29
CA ALA A 53 14.22 -3.59 9.86
C ALA A 53 14.64 -2.55 10.91
N ALA A 54 14.36 -1.26 10.66
CA ALA A 54 14.61 -0.19 11.60
C ALA A 54 13.75 -0.32 12.86
N LEU A 55 12.48 -0.72 12.74
CA LEU A 55 11.62 -0.97 13.90
C LEU A 55 12.16 -2.14 14.74
N TYR A 56 12.62 -3.21 14.10
CA TYR A 56 13.25 -4.34 14.77
C TYR A 56 14.53 -3.93 15.52
N GLY A 57 15.40 -3.15 14.87
CA GLY A 57 16.69 -2.73 15.45
C GLY A 57 16.57 -1.64 16.53
N ALA A 58 15.71 -0.64 16.32
CA ALA A 58 15.58 0.50 17.23
C ALA A 58 14.55 0.28 18.35
N PHE A 59 13.48 -0.48 18.09
CA PHE A 59 12.37 -0.69 19.03
C PHE A 59 11.90 -2.16 19.07
N PRO A 60 12.73 -3.09 19.56
CA PRO A 60 12.42 -4.52 19.54
C PRO A 60 11.16 -4.90 20.32
N VAL A 61 10.81 -4.17 21.39
CA VAL A 61 9.59 -4.39 22.18
C VAL A 61 8.31 -3.97 21.42
N ALA A 62 8.39 -2.89 20.64
CA ALA A 62 7.29 -2.48 19.77
C ALA A 62 7.13 -3.49 18.62
N TYR A 63 8.24 -3.95 18.05
CA TYR A 63 8.22 -4.97 17.00
C TYR A 63 7.57 -6.29 17.48
N SER A 64 7.93 -6.77 18.67
CA SER A 64 7.42 -8.05 19.22
C SER A 64 5.95 -8.01 19.60
N THR A 65 5.35 -6.83 19.73
CA THR A 65 3.93 -6.64 20.04
C THR A 65 3.10 -6.32 18.80
N LEU A 66 3.62 -5.49 17.89
CA LEU A 66 2.93 -5.07 16.68
C LEU A 66 2.89 -6.15 15.59
N LEU A 67 3.98 -6.91 15.44
CA LEU A 67 4.08 -7.94 14.40
C LEU A 67 3.05 -9.06 14.61
N PRO A 68 2.90 -9.65 15.81
CA PRO A 68 1.86 -10.67 16.03
C PRO A 68 0.44 -10.10 15.95
N ALA A 69 0.23 -8.87 16.42
CA ALA A 69 -1.08 -8.21 16.38
C ALA A 69 -1.57 -7.95 14.95
N ASN A 70 -0.65 -7.67 14.02
CA ASN A 70 -0.96 -7.32 12.63
C ASN A 70 -0.41 -8.34 11.62
N TYR A 71 -0.19 -9.59 12.06
CA TYR A 71 0.46 -10.61 11.24
C TYR A 71 -0.29 -10.84 9.92
N LEU A 72 -1.62 -10.96 9.98
CA LEU A 72 -2.43 -11.22 8.79
C LEU A 72 -2.49 -10.02 7.83
N PRO A 73 -2.79 -8.78 8.28
CA PRO A 73 -2.69 -7.58 7.43
C PRO A 73 -1.32 -7.42 6.78
N LEU A 74 -0.23 -7.66 7.50
CA LEU A 74 1.13 -7.51 6.96
C LEU A 74 1.44 -8.55 5.88
N ILE A 75 1.02 -9.81 6.07
CA ILE A 75 1.17 -10.84 5.04
C ILE A 75 0.35 -10.49 3.80
N LEU A 76 -0.91 -10.07 3.97
CA LEU A 76 -1.78 -9.68 2.86
C LEU A 76 -1.21 -8.49 2.09
N MET A 77 -0.63 -7.52 2.80
CA MET A 77 0.08 -6.39 2.20
C MET A 77 1.27 -6.86 1.36
N VAL A 78 2.14 -7.72 1.91
CA VAL A 78 3.30 -8.26 1.16
C VAL A 78 2.85 -9.05 -0.07
N VAL A 79 1.80 -9.87 0.04
CA VAL A 79 1.22 -10.59 -1.10
C VAL A 79 0.72 -9.62 -2.16
N GLY A 80 0.02 -8.55 -1.77
CA GLY A 80 -0.42 -7.48 -2.66
C GLY A 80 0.73 -6.81 -3.41
N LEU A 81 1.82 -6.50 -2.70
CA LEU A 81 3.04 -5.92 -3.28
C LEU A 81 3.74 -6.88 -4.25
N ILE A 82 3.80 -8.17 -3.94
CA ILE A 82 4.34 -9.19 -4.87
C ILE A 82 3.52 -9.23 -6.16
N PHE A 83 2.19 -9.22 -6.07
CA PHE A 83 1.32 -9.16 -7.26
C PHE A 83 1.51 -7.86 -8.04
N ARG A 84 1.71 -6.73 -7.34
CA ARG A 84 1.99 -5.43 -7.96
C ARG A 84 3.29 -5.46 -8.77
N GLY A 85 4.40 -5.91 -8.17
CA GLY A 85 5.70 -6.03 -8.85
C GLY A 85 5.67 -7.03 -10.02
N ALA A 86 5.05 -8.19 -9.81
CA ALA A 86 4.86 -9.17 -10.89
C ALA A 86 4.02 -8.60 -12.04
N ALA A 87 2.97 -7.84 -11.72
CA ALA A 87 2.14 -7.20 -12.73
C ALA A 87 2.92 -6.16 -13.55
N PHE A 88 3.80 -5.36 -12.93
CA PHE A 88 4.67 -4.43 -13.67
C PHE A 88 5.54 -5.14 -14.72
N GLU A 89 6.31 -6.14 -14.30
CA GLU A 89 7.24 -6.83 -15.19
C GLU A 89 6.53 -7.68 -16.27
N LEU A 90 5.45 -8.36 -15.88
CA LEU A 90 4.73 -9.27 -16.76
C LEU A 90 3.78 -8.53 -17.72
N ARG A 91 3.23 -7.37 -17.33
CA ARG A 91 2.43 -6.53 -18.22
C ARG A 91 3.24 -6.00 -19.40
N ALA A 92 4.51 -5.64 -19.18
CA ALA A 92 5.41 -5.20 -20.24
C ALA A 92 5.61 -6.28 -21.32
N LYS A 93 5.61 -7.56 -20.91
CA LYS A 93 5.84 -8.73 -21.79
C LYS A 93 4.55 -9.37 -22.31
N ALA A 94 3.43 -9.21 -21.62
CA ALA A 94 2.14 -9.81 -21.98
C ALA A 94 1.48 -9.08 -23.17
N LYS A 95 0.81 -9.84 -24.06
CA LYS A 95 -0.08 -9.30 -25.10
C LYS A 95 -1.55 -9.62 -24.85
N ARG A 96 -1.86 -10.89 -24.56
CA ARG A 96 -3.24 -11.40 -24.36
C ARG A 96 -3.71 -11.36 -22.91
N THR A 97 -2.80 -11.47 -21.94
CA THR A 97 -3.10 -11.47 -20.50
C THR A 97 -2.92 -10.11 -19.83
N ARG A 98 -2.67 -9.04 -20.59
CA ARG A 98 -2.56 -7.66 -20.07
C ARG A 98 -3.70 -7.27 -19.12
N PRO A 99 -5.01 -7.45 -19.45
CA PRO A 99 -6.08 -7.04 -18.54
C PRO A 99 -6.10 -7.80 -17.21
N ALA A 100 -5.62 -9.05 -17.19
CA ALA A 100 -5.48 -9.81 -15.93
C ALA A 100 -4.34 -9.24 -15.06
N TRP A 101 -3.24 -8.80 -15.67
CA TRP A 101 -2.15 -8.13 -14.95
C TRP A 101 -2.53 -6.71 -14.51
N ASP A 102 -3.28 -5.97 -15.32
CA ASP A 102 -3.86 -4.68 -14.92
C ASP A 102 -4.75 -4.86 -13.68
N LEU A 103 -5.61 -5.89 -13.65
CA LEU A 103 -6.44 -6.20 -12.49
C LEU A 103 -5.61 -6.63 -11.27
N ALA A 104 -4.57 -7.44 -11.47
CA ALA A 104 -3.66 -7.83 -10.40
C ALA A 104 -2.92 -6.62 -9.80
N PHE A 105 -2.55 -5.65 -10.64
CA PHE A 105 -1.93 -4.40 -10.22
C PHE A 105 -2.89 -3.55 -9.37
N ILE A 106 -4.13 -3.37 -9.84
CA ILE A 106 -5.18 -2.64 -9.11
C ILE A 106 -5.49 -3.32 -7.79
N ALA A 107 -5.77 -4.62 -7.82
CA ALA A 107 -6.16 -5.39 -6.63
C ALA A 107 -5.02 -5.47 -5.61
N GLY A 108 -3.78 -5.66 -6.06
CA GLY A 108 -2.59 -5.67 -5.20
C GLY A 108 -2.36 -4.32 -4.52
N SER A 109 -2.48 -3.22 -5.27
CA SER A 109 -2.32 -1.86 -4.74
C SER A 109 -3.45 -1.48 -3.77
N ALA A 110 -4.70 -1.82 -4.11
CA ALA A 110 -5.85 -1.59 -3.25
C ALA A 110 -5.76 -2.39 -1.94
N LEU A 111 -5.36 -3.66 -2.03
CA LEU A 111 -5.19 -4.51 -0.86
C LEU A 111 -4.07 -4.01 0.05
N ALA A 112 -2.92 -3.63 -0.53
CA ALA A 112 -1.79 -3.10 0.24
C ALA A 112 -2.15 -1.79 0.96
N ALA A 113 -2.80 -0.84 0.26
CA ALA A 113 -3.26 0.41 0.84
C ALA A 113 -4.27 0.20 1.99
N LEU A 114 -5.24 -0.71 1.80
CA LEU A 114 -6.22 -1.04 2.82
C LEU A 114 -5.55 -1.69 4.05
N CYS A 115 -4.64 -2.64 3.83
CA CYS A 115 -3.89 -3.29 4.91
C CYS A 115 -3.05 -2.28 5.69
N GLN A 116 -2.39 -1.34 5.00
CA GLN A 116 -1.59 -0.30 5.66
C GLN A 116 -2.45 0.59 6.56
N GLY A 117 -3.64 1.00 6.10
CA GLY A 117 -4.57 1.77 6.93
C GLY A 117 -5.17 0.97 8.08
N ILE A 118 -5.41 -0.33 7.91
CA ILE A 118 -5.83 -1.25 8.98
C ILE A 118 -4.73 -1.39 10.04
N VAL A 119 -3.47 -1.54 9.64
CA VAL A 119 -2.32 -1.59 10.56
C VAL A 119 -2.22 -0.30 11.36
N LEU A 120 -2.34 0.86 10.69
CA LEU A 120 -2.36 2.16 11.37
C LEU A 120 -3.54 2.29 12.34
N GLY A 121 -4.75 1.89 11.93
CA GLY A 121 -5.93 1.90 12.78
C GLY A 121 -5.79 0.99 14.01
N SER A 122 -5.24 -0.21 13.83
CA SER A 122 -4.95 -1.17 14.90
C SER A 122 -3.91 -0.62 15.90
N VAL A 123 -2.86 0.05 15.39
CA VAL A 123 -1.86 0.74 16.23
C VAL A 123 -2.50 1.87 17.04
N LEU A 124 -3.37 2.68 16.41
CA LEU A 124 -4.04 3.82 17.05
C LEU A 124 -5.10 3.40 18.06
N GLN A 125 -5.82 2.33 17.79
CA GLN A 125 -6.85 1.79 18.69
C GLN A 125 -6.24 1.19 19.95
N GLY A 126 -4.98 0.76 19.88
CA GLY A 126 -4.28 0.10 20.98
C GLY A 126 -4.72 -1.37 21.09
N THR A 127 -3.74 -2.26 21.20
CA THR A 127 -4.01 -3.70 21.34
C THR A 127 -4.24 -4.06 22.80
N GLN A 128 -5.10 -5.06 23.06
CA GLN A 128 -5.31 -5.58 24.41
C GLN A 128 -4.08 -6.37 24.87
N ILE A 129 -3.17 -5.69 25.57
CA ILE A 129 -1.96 -6.27 26.15
C ILE A 129 -2.30 -6.77 27.56
N ALA A 130 -2.38 -8.10 27.74
CA ALA A 130 -2.43 -8.70 29.07
C ALA A 130 -1.05 -9.30 29.40
N GLY A 131 -0.37 -8.76 30.42
CA GLY A 131 0.88 -9.33 30.94
C GLY A 131 2.10 -9.24 30.01
N GLY A 132 2.19 -8.24 29.13
CA GLY A 132 3.33 -8.06 28.23
C GLY A 132 3.32 -8.97 26.99
N ARG A 133 2.22 -9.70 26.76
CA ARG A 133 1.95 -10.45 25.53
C ARG A 133 0.62 -9.99 24.92
N PHE A 134 0.55 -10.01 23.59
CA PHE A 134 -0.70 -9.80 22.86
C PHE A 134 -1.71 -10.88 23.30
N SER A 135 -2.83 -10.47 23.86
CA SER A 135 -3.90 -11.37 24.34
C SER A 135 -5.17 -11.31 23.47
N GLY A 136 -5.13 -10.51 22.40
CA GLY A 136 -6.22 -10.35 21.46
C GLY A 136 -6.45 -11.60 20.59
N GLY A 137 -7.67 -11.76 20.09
CA GLY A 137 -8.00 -12.81 19.14
C GLY A 137 -7.35 -12.58 17.76
N SER A 138 -7.28 -13.61 16.92
CA SER A 138 -6.69 -13.53 15.57
C SER A 138 -7.37 -12.52 14.61
N PHE A 139 -8.49 -11.91 15.03
CA PHE A 139 -9.26 -10.90 14.29
C PHE A 139 -9.35 -9.54 15.00
N ASP A 140 -8.62 -9.32 16.09
CA ASP A 140 -8.68 -8.02 16.81
C ASP A 140 -8.23 -6.83 15.94
N TRP A 141 -7.43 -7.09 14.91
CA TRP A 141 -7.04 -6.11 13.90
C TRP A 141 -8.22 -5.66 13.01
N LEU A 142 -9.26 -6.49 12.86
CA LEU A 142 -10.44 -6.23 12.04
C LEU A 142 -11.56 -5.60 12.87
N SER A 143 -11.29 -4.43 13.45
CA SER A 143 -12.31 -3.64 14.11
C SER A 143 -12.99 -2.67 13.12
N PRO A 144 -14.23 -2.23 13.41
CA PRO A 144 -14.88 -1.18 12.61
C PRO A 144 -14.02 0.09 12.50
N PHE A 145 -13.26 0.42 13.56
CA PHE A 145 -12.35 1.55 13.56
C PHE A 145 -11.16 1.34 12.62
N SER A 146 -10.50 0.18 12.68
CA SER A 146 -9.38 -0.15 11.78
C SER A 146 -9.82 -0.21 10.33
N VAL A 147 -11.03 -0.70 10.04
CA VAL A 147 -11.60 -0.69 8.69
C VAL A 147 -11.89 0.74 8.22
N LEU A 148 -12.44 1.60 9.08
CA LEU A 148 -12.62 3.03 8.76
C LEU A 148 -11.30 3.74 8.51
N CYS A 149 -10.26 3.46 9.30
CA CYS A 149 -8.90 3.96 9.04
C CYS A 149 -8.36 3.42 7.71
N GLY A 150 -8.56 2.14 7.42
CA GLY A 150 -8.27 1.50 6.14
C GLY A 150 -8.86 2.26 4.96
N LEU A 151 -10.18 2.49 5.00
CA LEU A 151 -10.90 3.25 3.97
C LEU A 151 -10.45 4.71 3.89
N GLY A 152 -10.17 5.35 5.02
CA GLY A 152 -9.66 6.72 5.06
C GLY A 152 -8.30 6.86 4.36
N VAL A 153 -7.38 5.92 4.63
CA VAL A 153 -6.08 5.84 3.94
C VAL A 153 -6.28 5.53 2.46
N TRP A 154 -7.20 4.62 2.13
CA TRP A 154 -7.52 4.27 0.74
C TRP A 154 -7.95 5.49 -0.09
N VAL A 155 -8.85 6.31 0.45
CA VAL A 155 -9.29 7.58 -0.19
C VAL A 155 -8.16 8.60 -0.22
N THR A 156 -7.36 8.70 0.86
CA THR A 156 -6.23 9.65 0.93
C THR A 156 -5.18 9.32 -0.13
N TYR A 157 -4.88 8.04 -0.34
CA TYR A 157 -3.92 7.58 -1.34
C TYR A 157 -4.45 7.81 -2.75
N ALA A 158 -5.73 7.55 -3.00
CA ALA A 158 -6.36 7.91 -4.28
C ALA A 158 -6.20 9.42 -4.56
N ALA A 159 -6.43 10.28 -3.57
CA ALA A 159 -6.25 11.72 -3.71
C ALA A 159 -4.78 12.13 -3.96
N LEU A 160 -3.82 11.50 -3.26
CA LEU A 160 -2.39 11.71 -3.50
C LEU A 160 -1.97 11.27 -4.91
N GLY A 161 -2.50 10.14 -5.39
CA GLY A 161 -2.30 9.67 -6.76
C GLY A 161 -2.82 10.66 -7.79
N CYS A 162 -4.00 11.25 -7.58
CA CYS A 162 -4.54 12.29 -8.45
C CYS A 162 -3.62 13.51 -8.48
N GLY A 163 -3.16 13.98 -7.32
CA GLY A 163 -2.24 15.11 -7.23
C GLY A 163 -0.92 14.85 -7.97
N TRP A 164 -0.38 13.63 -7.87
CA TRP A 164 0.82 13.24 -8.61
C TRP A 164 0.59 13.23 -10.12
N LEU A 165 -0.53 12.65 -10.59
CA LEU A 165 -0.89 12.64 -12.01
C LEU A 165 -1.05 14.06 -12.55
N ILE A 166 -1.75 14.95 -11.84
CA ILE A 166 -1.92 16.35 -12.23
C ILE A 166 -0.56 17.07 -12.33
N LEU A 167 0.42 16.73 -11.47
CA LEU A 167 1.76 17.31 -11.51
C LEU A 167 2.65 16.74 -12.63
N LYS A 168 2.43 15.48 -13.03
CA LYS A 168 3.29 14.74 -13.97
C LYS A 168 2.71 14.61 -15.38
N THR A 169 1.44 14.94 -15.59
CA THR A 169 0.77 14.84 -16.89
C THR A 169 0.22 16.19 -17.34
N GLU A 170 0.24 16.42 -18.65
CA GLU A 170 -0.37 17.57 -19.33
C GLU A 170 -1.43 17.04 -20.32
N GLY A 171 -2.53 17.78 -20.55
CA GLY A 171 -3.56 17.40 -21.52
C GLY A 171 -4.80 16.71 -20.93
N GLU A 172 -5.40 15.74 -21.62
CA GLU A 172 -6.65 15.08 -21.18
C GLU A 172 -6.49 14.28 -19.87
N LEU A 173 -5.31 13.73 -19.62
CA LEU A 173 -4.95 13.04 -18.36
C LEU A 173 -4.90 13.96 -17.13
N GLN A 174 -4.74 15.27 -17.34
CA GLN A 174 -4.69 16.28 -16.29
C GLN A 174 -6.09 16.78 -15.89
N ARG A 175 -7.11 16.57 -16.74
CA ARG A 175 -8.40 17.28 -16.70
C ARG A 175 -9.50 16.55 -15.97
#